data_AF-A0AAW8FTV1-F1
#
_entry.id   AF-A0AAW8FTV1-F1
#
_cell.length_a   1.000
_cell.length_b   1.000
_cell.length_c   1.000
_cell.angle_alpha   90.00
_cell.angle_beta   90.00
_cell.angle_gamma   90.00
#
_symmetry.space_group_name_H-M   'P 1'
#
loop_
_entity.id
_entity.type
_entity.pdbx_description
1 polymer ?
#
loop_
_entity_poly.entity_id
_entity_poly.type
_entity_poly.pdbx_seq_one_letter_code
_entity_poly.pdbx_strand_id
1 'polypeptide(L)'
;MNRLPLQAVLFDMDGTLVDTERLWWEAVEQVAGRSLTEADRPEVLGRPVEYTAAWLAAITGTVAADLADTLHREFADRVRTGIVPRPGALALLDALAREGVPTALVTASPRAVADTVLDALGADRFAVSVTADDTPHTKPAPDPYLAACRALGVDPAVCVAVEDTETGVASAEAAGCAVLAVPSLAPIEAAPGRTVLASLEGVTVDRLRALLPYRLRVMTWNLWYGGTKVRDHRAKQLKVIAETDVDVVGLQETYGGAAEELAEALGWHHHSAGPNLGIISRLPITAVLGDPDVGFYGAAGARIAVGDQEVEVWTAHLDAEHYGPYQSEPLAHEEVRTGQMRDTLRRISGAAPVVLAGDFNSPSHLDRPGVEWPVTKAAEEAGFGDSFRQARPDAVRDPGHTWSPVHAHPEPQDRIDFVLHRGLRVLHSRTYVSGTPRTWPDVEDNDWPSDHAAVISTFSLGSGPGTV
;
A
#
# COMPACT_ATOMS: atom_id res chain seq x y z
N MET A 1 -2.55 -11.33 -9.44
CA MET A 1 -2.60 -11.32 -7.96
C MET A 1 -2.90 -9.90 -7.52
N ASN A 2 -3.79 -9.70 -6.55
CA ASN A 2 -4.15 -8.36 -6.04
C ASN A 2 -3.06 -7.77 -5.14
N ARG A 3 -1.80 -7.78 -5.57
CA ARG A 3 -0.67 -7.16 -4.87
C ARG A 3 -0.39 -5.80 -5.50
N LEU A 4 0.23 -4.89 -4.74
CA LEU A 4 0.76 -3.67 -5.34
C LEU A 4 1.87 -4.00 -6.36
N PRO A 5 2.03 -3.18 -7.42
CA PRO A 5 3.07 -3.43 -8.42
C PRO A 5 4.45 -3.18 -7.82
N LEU A 6 5.40 -4.09 -8.01
CA LEU A 6 6.81 -3.88 -7.65
C LEU A 6 7.41 -2.80 -8.55
N GLN A 7 7.78 -1.67 -7.96
CA GLN A 7 8.36 -0.54 -8.70
C GLN A 7 9.88 -0.49 -8.61
N ALA A 8 10.50 -0.98 -7.53
CA ALA A 8 11.95 -1.05 -7.40
C ALA A 8 12.41 -2.10 -6.38
N VAL A 9 13.67 -2.50 -6.49
CA VAL A 9 14.36 -3.31 -5.47
C VAL A 9 15.59 -2.57 -4.96
N LEU A 10 15.70 -2.41 -3.66
CA LEU A 10 16.74 -1.63 -3.00
C LEU A 10 17.66 -2.60 -2.26
N PHE A 11 18.89 -2.77 -2.74
CA PHE A 11 19.83 -3.74 -2.18
C PHE A 11 20.80 -3.05 -1.23
N ASP A 12 20.95 -3.58 -0.04
CA ASP A 12 22.19 -3.41 0.70
C ASP A 12 23.39 -4.05 -0.04
N MET A 13 24.60 -3.64 0.32
CA MET A 13 25.84 -4.08 -0.31
C MET A 13 26.54 -5.19 0.46
N ASP A 14 26.96 -4.88 1.68
CA ASP A 14 27.90 -5.66 2.49
C ASP A 14 27.16 -6.84 3.13
N GLY A 15 27.58 -8.08 2.87
CA GLY A 15 26.88 -9.28 3.35
C GLY A 15 25.58 -9.62 2.59
N THR A 16 24.99 -8.63 1.90
CA THR A 16 23.81 -8.80 1.03
C THR A 16 24.17 -9.18 -0.41
N LEU A 17 24.89 -8.31 -1.13
CA LEU A 17 25.28 -8.55 -2.53
C LEU A 17 26.69 -9.13 -2.65
N VAL A 18 27.59 -8.77 -1.74
CA VAL A 18 28.99 -9.20 -1.75
C VAL A 18 29.43 -9.65 -0.36
N ASP A 19 30.28 -10.65 -0.30
CA ASP A 19 30.89 -11.11 0.95
C ASP A 19 32.12 -10.25 1.29
N THR A 20 31.87 -9.05 1.81
CA THR A 20 32.92 -8.12 2.25
C THR A 20 33.45 -8.49 3.64
N GLU A 21 32.69 -9.22 4.44
CA GLU A 21 33.10 -9.65 5.77
C GLU A 21 34.25 -10.64 5.73
N ARG A 22 34.24 -11.59 4.78
CA ARG A 22 35.39 -12.47 4.54
C ARG A 22 36.63 -11.67 4.15
N LEU A 23 36.48 -10.64 3.32
CA LEU A 23 37.60 -9.79 2.93
C LEU A 23 38.14 -8.96 4.11
N TRP A 24 37.25 -8.49 4.98
CA TRP A 24 37.62 -7.79 6.21
C TRP A 24 38.35 -8.72 7.18
N TRP A 25 37.83 -9.93 7.40
CA TRP A 25 38.48 -10.95 8.22
C TRP A 25 39.90 -11.25 7.75
N GLU A 26 40.06 -11.52 6.45
CA GLU A 26 41.36 -11.80 5.84
C GLU A 26 42.31 -10.58 5.89
N ALA A 27 41.79 -9.35 5.89
CA ALA A 27 42.58 -8.13 6.09
C ALA A 27 43.09 -8.03 7.53
N VAL A 28 42.22 -8.29 8.51
CA VAL A 28 42.60 -8.26 9.93
C VAL A 28 43.58 -9.39 10.25
N GLU A 29 43.43 -10.59 9.69
CA GLU A 29 44.43 -11.67 9.80
C GLU A 29 45.81 -11.24 9.29
N GLN A 30 45.83 -10.59 8.13
CA GLN A 30 47.06 -10.11 7.51
C GLN A 30 47.75 -9.05 8.39
N VAL A 31 46.99 -8.08 8.90
CA VAL A 31 47.52 -7.01 9.78
C VAL A 31 47.90 -7.55 11.16
N ALA A 32 47.16 -8.52 11.69
CA ALA A 32 47.47 -9.17 12.96
C ALA A 32 48.70 -10.09 12.88
N GLY A 33 49.08 -10.51 11.66
CA GLY A 33 50.17 -11.47 11.43
C GLY A 33 49.88 -12.87 11.98
N ARG A 34 48.60 -13.19 12.23
CA ARG A 34 48.13 -14.49 12.73
C ARG A 34 46.75 -14.83 12.18
N SER A 35 46.44 -16.11 12.12
CA SER A 35 45.06 -16.55 11.92
C SER A 35 44.19 -16.13 13.10
N LEU A 36 42.97 -15.68 12.77
CA LEU A 36 41.94 -15.35 13.73
C LEU A 36 41.12 -16.60 14.04
N THR A 37 40.43 -16.58 15.17
CA THR A 37 39.58 -17.67 15.66
C THR A 37 38.18 -17.15 15.98
N GLU A 38 37.21 -18.04 16.20
CA GLU A 38 35.85 -17.63 16.57
C GLU A 38 35.81 -16.73 17.82
N ALA A 39 36.80 -16.85 18.73
CA ALA A 39 36.91 -15.98 19.90
C ALA A 39 37.24 -14.52 19.55
N ASP A 40 37.86 -14.27 18.40
CA ASP A 40 38.20 -12.93 17.91
C ASP A 40 36.99 -12.25 17.22
N ARG A 41 35.97 -13.02 16.84
CA ARG A 41 34.82 -12.54 16.05
C ARG A 41 34.12 -11.31 16.62
N PRO A 42 33.83 -11.20 17.94
CA PRO A 42 33.16 -10.02 18.51
C PRO A 42 33.98 -8.72 18.43
N GLU A 43 35.29 -8.84 18.21
CA GLU A 43 36.24 -7.73 18.14
C GLU A 43 36.49 -7.28 16.68
N VAL A 44 36.17 -8.16 15.74
CA VAL A 44 36.51 -8.02 14.31
C VAL A 44 35.29 -7.71 13.48
N LEU A 45 34.18 -8.44 13.66
CA LEU A 45 32.98 -8.30 12.84
C LEU A 45 31.95 -7.35 13.49
N GLY A 46 31.30 -6.53 12.67
CA GLY A 46 30.31 -5.55 13.13
C GLY A 46 30.88 -4.39 13.97
N ARG A 47 32.19 -4.14 13.88
CA ARG A 47 32.90 -3.08 14.61
C ARG A 47 33.45 -2.02 13.66
N PRO A 48 33.51 -0.74 14.08
CA PRO A 48 34.26 0.28 13.35
C PRO A 48 35.74 -0.12 13.21
N VAL A 49 36.38 0.30 12.13
CA VAL A 49 37.81 0.02 11.87
C VAL A 49 38.69 0.46 13.03
N GLU A 50 38.38 1.62 13.63
CA GLU A 50 39.12 2.19 14.75
C GLU A 50 39.02 1.33 16.01
N TYR A 51 37.89 0.66 16.22
CA TYR A 51 37.71 -0.27 17.33
C TYR A 51 38.59 -1.50 17.13
N THR A 52 38.52 -2.13 15.96
CA THR A 52 39.35 -3.29 15.63
C THR A 52 40.84 -2.93 15.65
N ALA A 53 41.22 -1.73 15.19
CA ALA A 53 42.58 -1.22 15.26
C ALA A 53 43.07 -1.03 16.71
N ALA A 54 42.22 -0.52 17.60
CA ALA A 54 42.54 -0.38 19.02
C ALA A 54 42.70 -1.74 19.71
N TRP A 55 41.86 -2.71 19.36
CA TRP A 55 41.99 -4.10 19.82
C TRP A 55 43.31 -4.73 19.31
N LEU A 56 43.63 -4.58 18.03
CA LEU A 56 44.91 -5.03 17.46
C LEU A 56 46.11 -4.34 18.13
N ALA A 57 46.01 -3.05 18.44
CA ALA A 57 47.06 -2.32 19.16
C ALA A 57 47.31 -2.92 20.55
N ALA A 58 46.25 -3.29 21.27
CA ALA A 58 46.36 -3.89 22.60
C ALA A 58 47.07 -5.25 22.58
N ILE A 59 46.93 -6.03 21.49
CA ILE A 59 47.57 -7.34 21.36
C ILE A 59 48.96 -7.30 20.70
N THR A 60 49.23 -6.32 19.82
CA THR A 60 50.50 -6.23 19.06
C THR A 60 51.49 -5.23 19.66
N GLY A 61 51.04 -4.28 20.48
CA GLY A 61 51.85 -3.17 20.98
C GLY A 61 52.09 -2.05 19.95
N THR A 62 51.42 -2.09 18.80
CA THR A 62 51.52 -1.07 17.74
C THR A 62 50.61 0.12 18.04
N VAL A 63 50.86 1.29 17.44
CA VAL A 63 49.99 2.45 17.56
C VAL A 63 48.67 2.21 16.80
N ALA A 64 47.53 2.43 17.47
CA ALA A 64 46.20 2.16 16.91
C ALA A 64 45.91 2.95 15.62
N ALA A 65 46.37 4.20 15.52
CA ALA A 65 46.17 5.02 14.32
C ALA A 65 46.86 4.42 13.08
N ASP A 66 48.11 3.96 13.22
CA ASP A 66 48.86 3.33 12.12
C ASP A 66 48.20 2.00 11.68
N LEU A 67 47.64 1.26 12.64
CA LEU A 67 46.89 0.04 12.37
C LEU A 67 45.56 0.33 11.66
N ALA A 68 44.83 1.38 12.04
CA ALA A 68 43.60 1.78 11.37
C ALA A 68 43.88 2.15 9.90
N ASP A 69 44.90 2.96 9.65
CA ASP A 69 45.34 3.32 8.29
C ASP A 69 45.74 2.08 7.48
N THR A 70 46.42 1.12 8.11
CA THR A 70 46.83 -0.12 7.45
C THR A 70 45.63 -1.03 7.15
N LEU A 71 44.72 -1.19 8.09
CA LEU A 71 43.47 -1.93 7.91
C LEU A 71 42.62 -1.35 6.78
N HIS A 72 42.47 -0.03 6.72
CA HIS A 72 41.75 0.63 5.63
C HIS A 72 42.38 0.32 4.26
N ARG A 73 43.71 0.38 4.15
CA ARG A 73 44.42 0.05 2.90
C ARG A 73 44.28 -1.43 2.52
N GLU A 74 44.57 -2.34 3.44
CA GLU A 74 44.48 -3.79 3.20
C GLU A 74 43.07 -4.21 2.80
N PHE A 75 42.06 -3.67 3.49
CA PHE A 75 40.66 -3.94 3.15
C PHE A 75 40.29 -3.40 1.76
N ALA A 76 40.64 -2.14 1.46
CA ALA A 76 40.37 -1.55 0.15
C ALA A 76 41.06 -2.34 -1.00
N ASP A 77 42.30 -2.79 -0.80
CA ASP A 77 43.05 -3.58 -1.78
C ASP A 77 42.39 -4.93 -2.05
N ARG A 78 41.88 -5.58 -1.00
CA ARG A 78 41.15 -6.85 -1.09
C ARG A 78 39.79 -6.68 -1.74
N VAL A 79 39.05 -5.62 -1.43
CA VAL A 79 37.80 -5.30 -2.13
C VAL A 79 38.07 -5.14 -3.63
N ARG A 80 39.09 -4.38 -4.04
CA ARG A 80 39.40 -4.21 -5.48
C ARG A 80 39.72 -5.51 -6.24
N THR A 81 40.22 -6.54 -5.58
CA THR A 81 40.75 -7.74 -6.24
C THR A 81 39.99 -9.04 -5.91
N GLY A 82 39.15 -9.02 -4.88
CA GLY A 82 38.57 -10.22 -4.27
C GLY A 82 37.07 -10.18 -4.02
N ILE A 83 36.33 -9.22 -4.60
CA ILE A 83 34.86 -9.18 -4.49
C ILE A 83 34.28 -10.52 -4.98
N VAL A 84 33.56 -11.19 -4.08
CA VAL A 84 32.79 -12.39 -4.40
C VAL A 84 31.31 -12.06 -4.19
N PRO A 85 30.51 -12.09 -5.26
CA PRO A 85 29.07 -11.94 -5.15
C PRO A 85 28.46 -13.03 -4.28
N ARG A 86 27.48 -12.66 -3.47
CA ARG A 86 26.72 -13.60 -2.65
C ARG A 86 25.94 -14.58 -3.54
N PRO A 87 25.75 -15.84 -3.11
CA PRO A 87 25.02 -16.83 -3.91
C PRO A 87 23.63 -16.33 -4.32
N GLY A 88 23.35 -16.32 -5.62
CA GLY A 88 22.10 -15.83 -6.20
C GLY A 88 22.03 -14.32 -6.51
N ALA A 89 22.96 -13.50 -6.02
CA ALA A 89 22.92 -12.04 -6.19
C ALA A 89 22.90 -11.60 -7.66
N LEU A 90 23.86 -12.06 -8.46
CA LEU A 90 23.93 -11.71 -9.88
C LEU A 90 22.72 -12.24 -10.67
N ALA A 91 22.28 -13.46 -10.38
CA ALA A 91 21.12 -14.06 -11.04
C ALA A 91 19.83 -13.26 -10.78
N LEU A 92 19.66 -12.75 -9.56
CA LEU A 92 18.53 -11.91 -9.20
C LEU A 92 18.60 -10.53 -9.87
N LEU A 93 19.78 -9.87 -9.85
CA LEU A 93 19.99 -8.59 -10.54
C LEU A 93 19.70 -8.71 -12.04
N ASP A 94 20.22 -9.74 -12.70
CA ASP A 94 19.97 -10.00 -14.11
C ASP A 94 18.48 -10.29 -14.38
N ALA A 95 17.77 -10.94 -13.46
CA ALA A 95 16.33 -11.16 -13.56
C ALA A 95 15.51 -9.87 -13.46
N LEU A 96 15.87 -8.98 -12.53
CA LEU A 96 15.24 -7.68 -12.37
C LEU A 96 15.45 -6.81 -13.61
N ALA A 97 16.68 -6.78 -14.15
CA ALA A 97 17.00 -6.05 -15.38
C ALA A 97 16.17 -6.54 -16.58
N ARG A 98 16.04 -7.88 -16.76
CA ARG A 98 15.22 -8.47 -17.84
C ARG A 98 13.74 -8.09 -17.73
N GLU A 99 13.22 -7.91 -16.53
CA GLU A 99 11.83 -7.51 -16.28
C GLU A 99 11.63 -5.99 -16.20
N GLY A 100 12.70 -5.21 -16.38
CA GLY A 100 12.64 -3.75 -16.34
C GLY A 100 12.35 -3.18 -14.95
N VAL A 101 12.63 -3.95 -13.88
CA VAL A 101 12.48 -3.48 -12.50
C VAL A 101 13.76 -2.73 -12.11
N PRO A 102 13.71 -1.41 -11.85
CA PRO A 102 14.90 -0.65 -11.48
C PRO A 102 15.43 -1.11 -10.11
N THR A 103 16.74 -1.07 -9.97
CA THR A 103 17.42 -1.40 -8.71
C THR A 103 18.23 -0.22 -8.21
N ALA A 104 18.37 -0.14 -6.89
CA ALA A 104 19.31 0.78 -6.25
C ALA A 104 20.23 0.05 -5.27
N LEU A 105 21.46 0.51 -5.16
CA LEU A 105 22.37 0.15 -4.06
C LEU A 105 22.16 1.11 -2.90
N VAL A 106 22.04 0.62 -1.67
CA VAL A 106 21.85 1.41 -0.45
C VAL A 106 22.76 0.88 0.65
N THR A 107 23.90 1.53 0.87
CA THR A 107 24.95 1.04 1.80
C THR A 107 25.35 2.09 2.85
N ALA A 108 25.79 1.62 4.01
CA ALA A 108 26.45 2.43 5.03
C ALA A 108 27.97 2.58 4.78
N SER A 109 28.50 2.01 3.69
CA SER A 109 29.89 2.15 3.28
C SER A 109 30.14 3.49 2.58
N PRO A 110 31.38 4.03 2.63
CA PRO A 110 31.76 5.23 1.89
C PRO A 110 31.68 5.04 0.37
N ARG A 111 31.50 6.15 -0.36
CA ARG A 111 31.36 6.22 -1.83
C ARG A 111 32.45 5.45 -2.57
N ALA A 112 33.71 5.65 -2.19
CA ALA A 112 34.85 5.00 -2.86
C ALA A 112 34.80 3.46 -2.80
N VAL A 113 34.28 2.90 -1.70
CA VAL A 113 34.11 1.45 -1.53
C VAL A 113 32.95 0.96 -2.39
N ALA A 114 31.81 1.66 -2.32
CA ALA A 114 30.63 1.34 -3.11
C ALA A 114 30.90 1.36 -4.62
N ASP A 115 31.63 2.35 -5.12
CA ASP A 115 31.97 2.48 -6.54
C ASP A 115 32.84 1.30 -7.01
N THR A 116 33.78 0.83 -6.18
CA THR A 116 34.59 -0.37 -6.47
C THR A 116 33.70 -1.63 -6.57
N VAL A 117 32.71 -1.75 -5.68
CA VAL A 117 31.78 -2.88 -5.70
C VAL A 117 30.84 -2.81 -6.91
N LEU A 118 30.34 -1.62 -7.24
CA LEU A 118 29.52 -1.40 -8.43
C LEU A 118 30.27 -1.77 -9.71
N ASP A 119 31.56 -1.41 -9.83
CA ASP A 119 32.37 -1.79 -10.98
C ASP A 119 32.50 -3.32 -11.13
N ALA A 120 32.65 -4.04 -10.01
CA ALA A 120 32.74 -5.50 -10.02
C ALA A 120 31.38 -6.18 -10.29
N LEU A 121 30.29 -5.62 -9.78
CA LEU A 121 28.93 -6.14 -9.96
C LEU A 121 28.29 -5.68 -11.27
N GLY A 122 28.87 -4.72 -11.99
CA GLY A 122 28.29 -4.05 -13.14
C GLY A 122 27.38 -2.89 -12.74
N ALA A 123 27.93 -1.67 -12.76
CA ALA A 123 27.25 -0.46 -12.33
C ALA A 123 25.97 -0.17 -13.13
N ASP A 124 25.88 -0.64 -14.37
CA ASP A 124 24.72 -0.52 -15.25
C ASP A 124 23.49 -1.28 -14.75
N ARG A 125 23.67 -2.22 -13.82
CA ARG A 125 22.55 -2.93 -13.15
C ARG A 125 21.79 -2.05 -12.16
N PHE A 126 22.39 -0.95 -11.71
CA PHE A 126 21.85 -0.06 -10.69
C PHE A 126 21.49 1.29 -11.29
N ALA A 127 20.23 1.69 -11.15
CA ALA A 127 19.78 3.00 -11.59
C ALA A 127 20.26 4.12 -10.64
N VAL A 128 20.45 3.79 -9.36
CA VAL A 128 20.86 4.72 -8.30
C VAL A 128 21.78 3.99 -7.31
N SER A 129 22.73 4.70 -6.71
CA SER A 129 23.45 4.23 -5.52
C SER A 129 23.46 5.30 -4.44
N VAL A 130 23.11 4.91 -3.21
CA VAL A 130 23.11 5.75 -2.01
C VAL A 130 24.12 5.17 -1.03
N THR A 131 25.05 6.01 -0.57
CA THR A 131 26.12 5.64 0.37
C THR A 131 26.03 6.47 1.64
N ALA A 132 26.92 6.19 2.60
CA ALA A 132 26.99 6.97 3.83
C ALA A 132 27.21 8.48 3.61
N ASP A 133 27.80 8.85 2.47
CA ASP A 133 28.14 10.23 2.13
C ASP A 133 26.92 11.04 1.60
N ASP A 134 25.83 10.36 1.21
CA ASP A 134 24.69 11.01 0.55
C ASP A 134 23.55 11.39 1.51
N THR A 135 23.61 10.91 2.76
CA THR A 135 22.53 11.09 3.73
C THR A 135 23.03 11.59 5.07
N PRO A 136 22.29 12.50 5.74
CA PRO A 136 22.73 13.05 7.02
C PRO A 136 22.72 12.01 8.15
N HIS A 137 21.88 10.98 8.07
CA HIS A 137 21.82 9.87 9.00
C HIS A 137 21.91 8.56 8.24
N THR A 138 22.81 7.68 8.67
CA THR A 138 22.93 6.32 8.12
C THR A 138 21.99 5.34 8.84
N LYS A 139 21.96 4.08 8.39
CA LYS A 139 21.23 2.96 9.01
C LYS A 139 21.51 2.94 10.53
N PRO A 140 20.51 2.83 11.41
CA PRO A 140 19.12 2.40 11.18
C PRO A 140 18.12 3.51 10.82
N ALA A 141 18.57 4.75 10.59
CA ALA A 141 17.67 5.81 10.15
C ALA A 141 17.12 5.50 8.74
N PRO A 142 15.88 5.89 8.40
CA PRO A 142 15.27 5.57 7.10
C PRO A 142 15.83 6.39 5.93
N ASP A 143 16.64 7.42 6.21
CA ASP A 143 17.13 8.39 5.24
C ASP A 143 17.75 7.76 3.99
N PRO A 144 18.60 6.70 4.05
CA PRO A 144 19.20 6.09 2.86
C PRO A 144 18.19 5.48 1.89
N TYR A 145 17.23 4.71 2.42
CA TYR A 145 16.18 4.09 1.59
C TYR A 145 15.21 5.13 1.02
N LEU A 146 14.84 6.14 1.82
CA LEU A 146 14.02 7.24 1.34
C LEU A 146 14.73 8.06 0.26
N ALA A 147 16.05 8.24 0.37
CA ALA A 147 16.85 8.91 -0.67
C ALA A 147 16.86 8.11 -1.97
N ALA A 148 17.04 6.78 -1.91
CA ALA A 148 16.98 5.92 -3.08
C ALA A 148 15.60 5.96 -3.75
N CYS A 149 14.52 5.85 -2.97
CA CYS A 149 13.15 5.95 -3.48
C CYS A 149 12.88 7.29 -4.16
N ARG A 150 13.33 8.41 -3.56
CA ARG A 150 13.20 9.75 -4.15
C ARG A 150 13.96 9.88 -5.47
N ALA A 151 15.19 9.36 -5.53
CA ALA A 151 15.99 9.40 -6.75
C ALA A 151 15.38 8.57 -7.89
N LEU A 152 14.72 7.47 -7.55
CA LEU A 152 13.98 6.61 -8.50
C LEU A 152 12.57 7.15 -8.84
N GLY A 153 12.02 8.06 -8.04
CA GLY A 153 10.66 8.57 -8.21
C GLY A 153 9.56 7.58 -7.83
N VAL A 154 9.81 6.70 -6.86
CA VAL A 154 8.91 5.61 -6.44
C VAL A 154 8.46 5.76 -4.98
N ASP A 155 7.29 5.22 -4.62
CA ASP A 155 6.83 5.13 -3.22
C ASP A 155 7.53 3.94 -2.53
N PRO A 156 8.11 4.10 -1.33
CA PRO A 156 8.74 2.99 -0.60
C PRO A 156 7.79 1.80 -0.37
N ALA A 157 6.48 2.02 -0.25
CA ALA A 157 5.51 0.94 -0.02
C ALA A 157 5.27 0.01 -1.22
N VAL A 158 5.85 0.33 -2.37
CA VAL A 158 5.89 -0.49 -3.58
C VAL A 158 7.30 -0.96 -3.94
N CYS A 159 8.21 -0.86 -2.97
CA CYS A 159 9.59 -1.30 -3.08
C CYS A 159 9.86 -2.48 -2.15
N VAL A 160 10.82 -3.32 -2.55
CA VAL A 160 11.39 -4.35 -1.68
C VAL A 160 12.83 -3.99 -1.37
N ALA A 161 13.18 -3.89 -0.09
CA ALA A 161 14.56 -3.81 0.35
C ALA A 161 15.12 -5.21 0.61
N VAL A 162 16.37 -5.44 0.23
CA VAL A 162 17.10 -6.68 0.50
C VAL A 162 18.26 -6.35 1.43
N GLU A 163 18.30 -7.01 2.59
CA GLU A 163 19.19 -6.65 3.71
C GLU A 163 19.72 -7.88 4.44
N ASP A 164 20.86 -7.79 5.09
CA ASP A 164 21.49 -8.88 5.83
C ASP A 164 21.66 -8.61 7.34
N THR A 165 21.42 -7.36 7.78
CA THR A 165 21.56 -6.92 9.19
C THR A 165 20.28 -6.36 9.79
N GLU A 166 20.11 -6.47 11.12
CA GLU A 166 18.97 -5.88 11.82
C GLU A 166 18.89 -4.35 11.70
N THR A 167 20.05 -3.67 11.68
CA THR A 167 20.13 -2.22 11.52
C THR A 167 19.64 -1.78 10.14
N GLY A 168 20.00 -2.53 9.10
CA GLY A 168 19.54 -2.29 7.75
C GLY A 168 18.07 -2.62 7.54
N VAL A 169 17.61 -3.76 8.07
CA VAL A 169 16.18 -4.11 8.14
C VAL A 169 15.37 -3.00 8.80
N ALA A 170 15.80 -2.51 9.97
CA ALA A 170 15.11 -1.43 10.69
C ALA A 170 15.05 -0.13 9.87
N SER A 171 16.11 0.20 9.14
CA SER A 171 16.16 1.35 8.22
C SER A 171 15.13 1.21 7.09
N ALA A 172 15.07 0.05 6.43
CA ALA A 172 14.14 -0.22 5.34
C ALA A 172 12.67 -0.24 5.80
N GLU A 173 12.40 -0.88 6.95
CA GLU A 173 11.06 -0.93 7.56
C GLU A 173 10.59 0.48 7.94
N ALA A 174 11.46 1.29 8.57
CA ALA A 174 11.16 2.67 8.93
C ALA A 174 10.92 3.56 7.69
N ALA A 175 11.53 3.24 6.55
CA ALA A 175 11.27 3.91 5.27
C ALA A 175 9.92 3.47 4.65
N GLY A 176 9.33 2.37 5.13
CA GLY A 176 8.06 1.83 4.63
C GLY A 176 8.20 0.78 3.52
N CYS A 177 9.40 0.23 3.30
CA CYS A 177 9.62 -0.84 2.33
C CYS A 177 9.15 -2.20 2.87
N ALA A 178 8.75 -3.10 1.97
CA ALA A 178 8.75 -4.53 2.29
C ALA A 178 10.21 -5.01 2.36
N VAL A 179 10.51 -5.98 3.23
CA VAL A 179 11.89 -6.42 3.46
C VAL A 179 12.06 -7.91 3.17
N LEU A 180 13.07 -8.22 2.36
CA LEU A 180 13.66 -9.55 2.24
C LEU A 180 15.00 -9.55 3.00
N ALA A 181 15.00 -10.12 4.20
CA ALA A 181 16.21 -10.31 4.98
C ALA A 181 16.94 -11.59 4.55
N VAL A 182 18.24 -11.51 4.34
CA VAL A 182 19.14 -12.63 4.02
C VAL A 182 20.34 -12.59 4.97
N PRO A 183 20.18 -13.07 6.21
CA PRO A 183 21.19 -12.94 7.27
C PRO A 183 22.58 -13.42 6.86
N SER A 184 23.60 -12.60 7.16
CA SER A 184 25.02 -12.91 6.95
C SER A 184 25.65 -13.53 8.20
N LEU A 185 25.68 -12.78 9.32
CA LEU A 185 26.34 -13.17 10.57
C LEU A 185 25.38 -13.48 11.71
N ALA A 186 24.45 -12.56 11.95
CA ALA A 186 23.53 -12.59 13.07
C ALA A 186 22.15 -13.01 12.56
N PRO A 187 21.43 -13.86 13.30
CA PRO A 187 20.08 -14.24 12.90
C PRO A 187 19.16 -13.01 12.89
N ILE A 188 18.23 -12.99 11.94
CA ILE A 188 17.15 -12.00 11.88
C ILE A 188 15.84 -12.78 11.96
N GLU A 189 14.94 -12.36 12.85
CA GLU A 189 13.62 -12.95 12.96
C GLU A 189 12.66 -12.42 11.90
N ALA A 190 11.79 -13.29 11.38
CA ALA A 190 10.71 -12.88 10.50
C ALA A 190 9.66 -12.05 11.26
N ALA A 191 9.05 -11.09 10.57
CA ALA A 191 8.02 -10.21 11.14
C ALA A 191 7.02 -9.81 10.06
N PRO A 192 5.84 -9.24 10.39
CA PRO A 192 4.96 -8.66 9.38
C PRO A 192 5.70 -7.65 8.51
N GLY A 193 5.69 -7.83 7.18
CA GLY A 193 6.46 -7.00 6.24
C GLY A 193 7.93 -7.42 6.05
N ARG A 194 8.42 -8.42 6.79
CA ARG A 194 9.78 -8.95 6.70
C ARG A 194 9.78 -10.46 6.47
N THR A 195 10.31 -10.88 5.33
CA THR A 195 10.56 -12.28 5.00
C THR A 195 12.03 -12.58 5.17
N VAL A 196 12.38 -13.73 5.76
CA VAL A 196 13.77 -14.15 5.97
C VAL A 196 14.07 -15.36 5.10
N LEU A 197 15.15 -15.31 4.32
CA LEU A 197 15.68 -16.44 3.55
C LEU A 197 17.15 -16.66 3.90
N ALA A 198 17.65 -17.88 3.69
CA ALA A 198 19.04 -18.21 3.98
C ALA A 198 20.03 -17.71 2.91
N SER A 199 19.56 -17.51 1.67
CA SER A 199 20.36 -17.02 0.55
C SER A 199 19.48 -16.35 -0.51
N LEU A 200 20.11 -15.67 -1.48
CA LEU A 200 19.41 -15.14 -2.66
C LEU A 200 19.23 -16.21 -3.76
N GLU A 201 19.70 -17.44 -3.55
CA GLU A 201 19.54 -18.52 -4.53
C GLU A 201 18.07 -18.88 -4.69
N GLY A 202 17.60 -18.92 -5.94
CA GLY A 202 16.21 -19.25 -6.25
C GLY A 202 15.21 -18.14 -5.94
N VAL A 203 15.65 -16.96 -5.46
CA VAL A 203 14.78 -15.79 -5.34
C VAL A 203 14.39 -15.30 -6.73
N THR A 204 13.09 -15.17 -6.97
CA THR A 204 12.53 -14.71 -8.24
C THR A 204 11.87 -13.34 -8.09
N VAL A 205 11.68 -12.63 -9.20
CA VAL A 205 10.94 -11.36 -9.21
C VAL A 205 9.50 -11.56 -8.72
N ASP A 206 8.86 -12.69 -9.04
CA ASP A 206 7.52 -13.02 -8.54
C ASP A 206 7.49 -13.24 -7.02
N ARG A 207 8.55 -13.81 -6.43
CA ARG A 207 8.67 -13.90 -4.97
C ARG A 207 8.74 -12.51 -4.36
N LEU A 208 9.51 -11.59 -4.95
CA LEU A 208 9.59 -10.20 -4.48
C LEU A 208 8.24 -9.48 -4.60
N ARG A 209 7.51 -9.66 -5.72
CA ARG A 209 6.14 -9.13 -5.88
C ARG A 209 5.19 -9.66 -4.80
N ALA A 210 5.35 -10.90 -4.37
CA ALA A 210 4.52 -11.50 -3.33
C ALA A 210 4.76 -10.91 -1.93
N LEU A 211 5.89 -10.21 -1.72
CA LEU A 211 6.19 -9.53 -0.46
C LEU A 211 5.43 -8.21 -0.28
N LEU A 212 4.95 -7.62 -1.38
CA LEU A 212 4.28 -6.32 -1.34
C LEU A 212 2.89 -6.39 -0.71
N PRO A 213 2.35 -5.29 -0.15
CA PRO A 213 0.98 -5.24 0.34
C PRO A 213 -0.06 -5.66 -0.71
N TYR A 214 -1.21 -6.16 -0.26
CA TYR A 214 -2.35 -6.33 -1.17
C TYR A 214 -2.94 -4.99 -1.54
N ARG A 215 -3.60 -4.97 -2.70
CA ARG A 215 -4.38 -3.85 -3.23
C ARG A 215 -5.85 -4.25 -3.26
N LEU A 216 -6.71 -3.36 -2.77
CA LEU A 216 -8.16 -3.51 -2.87
C LEU A 216 -8.76 -2.24 -3.48
N ARG A 217 -9.49 -2.36 -4.57
CA ARG A 217 -10.25 -1.28 -5.19
C ARG A 217 -11.74 -1.46 -4.93
N VAL A 218 -12.32 -0.53 -4.18
CA VAL A 218 -13.74 -0.52 -3.86
C VAL A 218 -14.42 0.64 -4.56
N MET A 219 -15.56 0.34 -5.16
CA MET A 219 -16.47 1.33 -5.74
C MET A 219 -17.77 1.37 -4.94
N THR A 220 -18.32 2.55 -4.71
CA THR A 220 -19.74 2.70 -4.35
C THR A 220 -20.51 3.29 -5.52
N TRP A 221 -21.72 2.80 -5.76
CA TRP A 221 -22.53 3.28 -6.87
C TRP A 221 -24.04 3.11 -6.62
N ASN A 222 -24.73 4.24 -6.48
CA ASN A 222 -26.18 4.30 -6.60
C ASN A 222 -26.56 4.11 -8.08
N LEU A 223 -27.39 3.10 -8.36
CA LEU A 223 -27.76 2.72 -9.72
C LEU A 223 -28.93 3.51 -10.29
N TRP A 224 -29.63 4.34 -9.52
CA TRP A 224 -30.80 5.11 -9.95
C TRP A 224 -31.92 4.25 -10.52
N TYR A 225 -32.77 3.70 -9.64
CA TYR A 225 -33.83 2.76 -10.05
C TYR A 225 -33.29 1.56 -10.86
N GLY A 226 -32.16 0.98 -10.44
CA GLY A 226 -31.45 -0.09 -11.14
C GLY A 226 -30.81 0.33 -12.48
N GLY A 227 -30.87 1.63 -12.82
CA GLY A 227 -30.40 2.22 -14.08
C GLY A 227 -31.52 2.38 -15.11
N THR A 228 -32.75 2.05 -14.76
CA THR A 228 -33.86 1.89 -15.71
C THR A 228 -34.27 3.17 -16.45
N LYS A 229 -33.78 4.34 -16.02
CA LYS A 229 -33.97 5.62 -16.72
C LYS A 229 -33.12 5.77 -17.99
N VAL A 230 -32.11 4.91 -18.16
CA VAL A 230 -31.19 4.94 -19.31
C VAL A 230 -31.36 3.68 -20.14
N ARG A 231 -31.44 3.84 -21.47
CA ARG A 231 -31.53 2.70 -22.40
C ARG A 231 -30.24 1.88 -22.35
N ASP A 232 -30.39 0.56 -22.38
CA ASP A 232 -29.27 -0.40 -22.32
C ASP A 232 -28.40 -0.26 -21.05
N HIS A 233 -28.98 0.24 -19.95
CA HIS A 233 -28.28 0.53 -18.69
C HIS A 233 -27.42 -0.64 -18.20
N ARG A 234 -27.91 -1.89 -18.26
CA ARG A 234 -27.15 -3.06 -17.79
C ARG A 234 -25.84 -3.24 -18.56
N ALA A 235 -25.86 -3.11 -19.88
CA ALA A 235 -24.65 -3.20 -20.71
C ALA A 235 -23.67 -2.06 -20.39
N LYS A 236 -24.20 -0.84 -20.16
CA LYS A 236 -23.40 0.32 -19.77
C LYS A 236 -22.78 0.17 -18.37
N GLN A 237 -23.53 -0.38 -17.41
CA GLN A 237 -23.04 -0.70 -16.07
C GLN A 237 -21.90 -1.72 -16.11
N LEU A 238 -22.06 -2.81 -16.89
CA LEU A 238 -21.00 -3.81 -17.09
C LEU A 238 -19.74 -3.18 -17.69
N LYS A 239 -19.89 -2.31 -18.70
CA LYS A 239 -18.78 -1.57 -19.30
C LYS A 239 -18.04 -0.72 -18.26
N VAL A 240 -18.76 0.04 -17.44
CA VAL A 240 -18.16 0.87 -16.37
C VAL A 240 -17.36 0.02 -15.38
N ILE A 241 -17.93 -1.10 -14.91
CA ILE A 241 -17.24 -1.98 -13.96
C ILE A 241 -15.98 -2.60 -14.58
N ALA A 242 -16.04 -3.00 -15.86
CA ALA A 242 -14.89 -3.56 -16.57
C ALA A 242 -13.78 -2.52 -16.81
N GLU A 243 -14.12 -1.29 -17.19
CA GLU A 243 -13.15 -0.23 -17.52
C GLU A 243 -12.49 0.40 -16.29
N THR A 244 -13.13 0.34 -15.13
CA THR A 244 -12.62 0.93 -13.88
C THR A 244 -11.66 0.02 -13.12
N ASP A 245 -11.55 -1.26 -13.52
CA ASP A 245 -10.71 -2.28 -12.89
C ASP A 245 -10.84 -2.31 -11.35
N VAL A 246 -12.10 -2.30 -10.89
CA VAL A 246 -12.48 -2.42 -9.47
C VAL A 246 -12.57 -3.88 -9.05
N ASP A 247 -12.35 -4.15 -7.76
CA ASP A 247 -12.38 -5.49 -7.18
C ASP A 247 -13.75 -5.78 -6.54
N VAL A 248 -14.33 -4.77 -5.88
CA VAL A 248 -15.61 -4.87 -5.15
C VAL A 248 -16.46 -3.63 -5.44
N VAL A 249 -17.76 -3.81 -5.61
CA VAL A 249 -18.73 -2.71 -5.77
C VAL A 249 -19.84 -2.84 -4.73
N GLY A 250 -20.01 -1.81 -3.91
CA GLY A 250 -21.20 -1.60 -3.09
C GLY A 250 -22.26 -0.85 -3.90
N LEU A 251 -23.43 -1.45 -4.05
CA LEU A 251 -24.53 -0.97 -4.88
C LEU A 251 -25.69 -0.49 -3.99
N GLN A 252 -26.31 0.60 -4.42
CA GLN A 252 -27.55 1.15 -3.87
C GLN A 252 -28.57 1.31 -5.01
N GLU A 253 -29.87 1.39 -4.71
CA GLU A 253 -30.93 1.45 -5.72
C GLU A 253 -30.87 0.31 -6.72
N THR A 254 -30.63 -0.91 -6.22
CA THR A 254 -30.63 -2.10 -7.06
C THR A 254 -32.02 -2.45 -7.59
N TYR A 255 -33.08 -2.05 -6.88
CA TYR A 255 -34.48 -2.36 -7.19
C TYR A 255 -34.71 -3.87 -7.46
N GLY A 256 -34.06 -4.70 -6.64
CA GLY A 256 -34.12 -6.16 -6.70
C GLY A 256 -32.88 -6.76 -7.37
N GLY A 257 -33.06 -7.42 -8.52
CA GLY A 257 -32.10 -8.35 -9.12
C GLY A 257 -30.81 -7.74 -9.68
N ALA A 258 -30.60 -6.42 -9.61
CA ALA A 258 -29.49 -5.78 -10.32
C ALA A 258 -28.10 -6.24 -9.89
N ALA A 259 -27.89 -6.49 -8.59
CA ALA A 259 -26.61 -6.98 -8.09
C ALA A 259 -26.30 -8.40 -8.59
N GLU A 260 -27.28 -9.29 -8.55
CA GLU A 260 -27.17 -10.67 -9.03
C GLU A 260 -26.91 -10.70 -10.54
N GLU A 261 -27.70 -9.99 -11.34
CA GLU A 261 -27.54 -9.93 -12.80
C GLU A 261 -26.15 -9.42 -13.23
N LEU A 262 -25.65 -8.36 -12.58
CA LEU A 262 -24.31 -7.83 -12.85
C LEU A 262 -23.23 -8.85 -12.50
N ALA A 263 -23.34 -9.50 -11.35
CA ALA A 263 -22.35 -10.46 -10.90
C ALA A 263 -22.33 -11.72 -11.79
N GLU A 264 -23.48 -12.25 -12.16
CA GLU A 264 -23.57 -13.39 -13.08
C GLU A 264 -22.93 -13.08 -14.44
N ALA A 265 -23.22 -11.90 -15.00
CA ALA A 265 -22.64 -11.48 -16.27
C ALA A 265 -21.11 -11.28 -16.21
N LEU A 266 -20.58 -10.88 -15.05
CA LEU A 266 -19.13 -10.71 -14.83
C LEU A 266 -18.43 -12.01 -14.39
N GLY A 267 -19.18 -13.05 -13.99
CA GLY A 267 -18.64 -14.22 -13.30
C GLY A 267 -18.11 -13.90 -11.90
N TRP A 268 -18.73 -12.94 -11.21
CA TRP A 268 -18.33 -12.45 -9.88
C TRP A 268 -19.21 -13.05 -8.78
N HIS A 269 -18.74 -12.93 -7.55
CA HIS A 269 -19.51 -13.24 -6.35
C HIS A 269 -20.49 -12.09 -6.05
N HIS A 270 -21.63 -12.39 -5.41
CA HIS A 270 -22.56 -11.35 -4.97
C HIS A 270 -23.21 -11.66 -3.63
N HIS A 271 -23.72 -10.60 -3.01
CA HIS A 271 -24.64 -10.62 -1.89
C HIS A 271 -25.68 -9.53 -2.09
N SER A 272 -26.96 -9.90 -2.13
CA SER A 272 -28.09 -8.97 -2.21
C SER A 272 -28.78 -8.87 -0.84
N ALA A 273 -29.23 -7.69 -0.46
CA ALA A 273 -29.95 -7.45 0.80
C ALA A 273 -31.10 -6.47 0.59
N GLY A 274 -32.30 -6.89 1.00
CA GLY A 274 -33.54 -6.19 0.70
C GLY A 274 -33.76 -5.95 -0.81
N PRO A 275 -34.67 -5.05 -1.18
CA PRO A 275 -34.89 -4.66 -2.57
C PRO A 275 -33.86 -3.65 -3.10
N ASN A 276 -32.91 -3.16 -2.30
CA ASN A 276 -32.22 -1.91 -2.59
C ASN A 276 -30.68 -1.98 -2.54
N LEU A 277 -30.11 -2.98 -1.86
CA LEU A 277 -28.67 -3.06 -1.64
C LEU A 277 -28.08 -4.31 -2.27
N GLY A 278 -26.82 -4.17 -2.71
CA GLY A 278 -26.04 -5.33 -3.11
C GLY A 278 -24.54 -5.08 -3.03
N ILE A 279 -23.77 -6.15 -2.91
CA ILE A 279 -22.32 -6.16 -3.03
C ILE A 279 -21.98 -7.15 -4.12
N ILE A 280 -21.18 -6.74 -5.09
CA ILE A 280 -20.58 -7.64 -6.08
C ILE A 280 -19.06 -7.61 -5.95
N SER A 281 -18.41 -8.76 -6.12
CA SER A 281 -16.98 -8.89 -5.86
C SER A 281 -16.33 -9.87 -6.82
N ARG A 282 -15.24 -9.42 -7.46
CA ARG A 282 -14.32 -10.27 -8.23
C ARG A 282 -13.62 -11.28 -7.33
N LEU A 283 -13.43 -10.91 -6.05
CA LEU A 283 -12.81 -11.71 -5.02
C LEU A 283 -13.85 -12.56 -4.27
N PRO A 284 -13.47 -13.72 -3.69
CA PRO A 284 -14.41 -14.57 -2.96
C PRO A 284 -15.09 -13.85 -1.79
N ILE A 285 -16.41 -13.97 -1.72
CA ILE A 285 -17.19 -13.65 -0.51
C ILE A 285 -17.14 -14.86 0.41
N THR A 286 -16.53 -14.72 1.59
CA THR A 286 -16.37 -15.82 2.57
C THR A 286 -17.47 -15.85 3.62
N ALA A 287 -18.12 -14.71 3.87
CA ALA A 287 -19.27 -14.61 4.76
C ALA A 287 -20.18 -13.43 4.36
N VAL A 288 -21.47 -13.55 4.64
CA VAL A 288 -22.44 -12.44 4.60
C VAL A 288 -22.57 -11.86 6.01
N LEU A 289 -22.69 -10.54 6.11
CA LEU A 289 -22.73 -9.78 7.36
C LEU A 289 -23.97 -8.88 7.38
N GLY A 290 -24.53 -8.67 8.59
CA GLY A 290 -25.75 -7.90 8.75
C GLY A 290 -27.02 -8.73 8.51
N ASP A 291 -28.13 -8.03 8.31
CA ASP A 291 -29.44 -8.62 8.10
C ASP A 291 -29.78 -8.60 6.60
N PRO A 292 -30.10 -9.73 5.96
CA PRO A 292 -30.52 -9.74 4.57
C PRO A 292 -31.86 -9.02 4.34
N ASP A 293 -32.70 -8.85 5.37
CA ASP A 293 -34.03 -8.24 5.31
C ASP A 293 -34.03 -6.78 5.81
N VAL A 294 -32.98 -6.02 5.49
CA VAL A 294 -32.81 -4.59 5.87
C VAL A 294 -33.89 -3.62 5.38
N GLY A 295 -34.84 -4.07 4.56
CA GLY A 295 -35.83 -3.19 3.93
C GLY A 295 -35.19 -2.31 2.84
N PHE A 296 -35.83 -1.18 2.54
CA PHE A 296 -35.35 -0.27 1.48
C PHE A 296 -34.12 0.53 1.93
N TYR A 297 -34.17 1.20 3.08
CA TYR A 297 -33.01 1.92 3.64
C TYR A 297 -32.35 1.12 4.76
N GLY A 298 -31.02 1.04 4.74
CA GLY A 298 -30.26 0.26 5.70
C GLY A 298 -28.83 0.01 5.25
N ALA A 299 -28.21 -1.04 5.77
CA ALA A 299 -26.87 -1.45 5.42
C ALA A 299 -26.70 -2.97 5.47
N ALA A 300 -25.90 -3.51 4.55
CA ALA A 300 -25.55 -4.92 4.46
C ALA A 300 -24.05 -5.07 4.18
N GLY A 301 -23.47 -6.18 4.60
CA GLY A 301 -22.03 -6.41 4.51
C GLY A 301 -21.66 -7.78 4.00
N ALA A 302 -20.40 -7.91 3.59
CA ALA A 302 -19.79 -9.17 3.21
C ALA A 302 -18.32 -9.18 3.64
N ARG A 303 -17.83 -10.35 4.01
CA ARG A 303 -16.39 -10.58 4.20
C ARG A 303 -15.78 -11.05 2.89
N ILE A 304 -14.73 -10.36 2.46
CA ILE A 304 -14.06 -10.55 1.18
C ILE A 304 -12.66 -11.07 1.42
N ALA A 305 -12.30 -12.19 0.78
CA ALA A 305 -10.94 -12.73 0.83
C ALA A 305 -10.00 -11.95 -0.10
N VAL A 306 -8.98 -11.32 0.48
CA VAL A 306 -7.93 -10.59 -0.23
C VAL A 306 -6.60 -11.32 0.00
N GLY A 307 -6.36 -12.37 -0.80
CA GLY A 307 -5.23 -13.27 -0.62
C GLY A 307 -5.36 -14.09 0.67
N ASP A 308 -4.39 -13.95 1.58
CA ASP A 308 -4.41 -14.56 2.93
C ASP A 308 -5.04 -13.67 4.01
N GLN A 309 -5.67 -12.57 3.60
CA GLN A 309 -6.36 -11.64 4.50
C GLN A 309 -7.86 -11.55 4.18
N GLU A 310 -8.61 -10.99 5.12
CA GLU A 310 -10.04 -10.72 4.95
C GLU A 310 -10.35 -9.26 5.25
N VAL A 311 -11.28 -8.70 4.47
CA VAL A 311 -11.80 -7.33 4.63
C VAL A 311 -13.31 -7.39 4.69
N GLU A 312 -13.91 -6.66 5.62
CA GLU A 312 -15.36 -6.47 5.62
C GLU A 312 -15.70 -5.30 4.70
N VAL A 313 -16.59 -5.52 3.74
CA VAL A 313 -17.12 -4.46 2.88
C VAL A 313 -18.61 -4.34 3.17
N TRP A 314 -19.04 -3.15 3.52
CA TRP A 314 -20.43 -2.80 3.78
C TRP A 314 -20.92 -1.81 2.73
N THR A 315 -22.18 -1.97 2.32
CA THR A 315 -22.92 -1.00 1.49
C THR A 315 -24.08 -0.46 2.32
N ALA A 316 -24.32 0.85 2.27
CA ALA A 316 -25.45 1.49 2.94
C ALA A 316 -26.20 2.43 1.98
N HIS A 317 -27.51 2.49 2.13
CA HIS A 317 -28.35 3.53 1.53
C HIS A 317 -29.23 4.10 2.64
N LEU A 318 -28.96 5.34 3.02
CA LEU A 318 -29.70 6.04 4.07
C LEU A 318 -30.90 6.79 3.51
N ASP A 319 -31.83 7.16 4.39
CA ASP A 319 -33.09 7.81 4.03
C ASP A 319 -32.87 9.05 3.15
N ALA A 320 -33.53 9.09 1.99
CA ALA A 320 -33.41 10.17 1.00
C ALA A 320 -34.42 11.31 1.22
N GLU A 321 -35.40 11.13 2.09
CA GLU A 321 -36.44 12.15 2.25
C GLU A 321 -35.88 13.40 2.94
N HIS A 322 -36.46 14.54 2.57
CA HIS A 322 -36.14 15.84 3.18
C HIS A 322 -34.62 16.15 3.19
N TYR A 323 -33.98 16.02 2.03
CA TYR A 323 -32.55 16.32 1.86
C TYR A 323 -32.20 17.72 2.38
N GLY A 324 -31.30 17.76 3.36
CA GLY A 324 -31.03 18.94 4.18
C GLY A 324 -30.78 20.23 3.39
N PRO A 325 -29.93 20.22 2.35
CA PRO A 325 -29.69 21.40 1.51
C PRO A 325 -30.90 22.04 0.82
N TYR A 326 -32.04 21.35 0.69
CA TYR A 326 -33.28 21.99 0.21
C TYR A 326 -34.11 22.63 1.33
N GLN A 327 -33.83 22.31 2.58
CA GLN A 327 -34.68 22.64 3.72
C GLN A 327 -34.28 23.97 4.38
N SER A 328 -35.26 24.66 4.96
CA SER A 328 -35.00 25.82 5.83
C SER A 328 -34.41 25.42 7.19
N GLU A 329 -34.74 24.22 7.68
CA GLU A 329 -34.25 23.63 8.93
C GLU A 329 -33.58 22.27 8.67
N PRO A 330 -32.34 22.27 8.12
CA PRO A 330 -31.69 21.07 7.62
C PRO A 330 -31.46 19.97 8.67
N LEU A 331 -31.32 20.34 9.95
CA LEU A 331 -30.91 19.40 11.00
C LEU A 331 -32.03 18.47 11.49
N ALA A 332 -33.30 18.86 11.37
CA ALA A 332 -34.42 18.06 11.87
C ALA A 332 -34.55 16.71 11.12
N HIS A 333 -34.17 16.68 9.85
CA HIS A 333 -34.26 15.50 9.00
C HIS A 333 -32.99 14.64 9.01
N GLU A 334 -31.88 15.18 9.52
CA GLU A 334 -30.64 14.42 9.69
C GLU A 334 -30.73 13.40 10.84
N GLU A 335 -31.70 13.53 11.76
CA GLU A 335 -31.86 12.59 12.89
C GLU A 335 -32.12 11.15 12.42
N VAL A 336 -32.94 10.97 11.38
CA VAL A 336 -33.26 9.65 10.81
C VAL A 336 -32.01 9.02 10.20
N ARG A 337 -31.33 9.74 9.29
CA ARG A 337 -30.08 9.27 8.66
C ARG A 337 -28.99 9.00 9.71
N THR A 338 -28.87 9.85 10.73
CA THR A 338 -27.91 9.65 11.83
C THR A 338 -28.23 8.41 12.65
N GLY A 339 -29.52 8.13 12.89
CA GLY A 339 -29.98 6.91 13.55
C GLY A 339 -29.59 5.66 12.76
N GLN A 340 -29.81 5.67 11.44
CA GLN A 340 -29.45 4.58 10.53
C GLN A 340 -27.93 4.38 10.44
N MET A 341 -27.15 5.46 10.37
CA MET A 341 -25.69 5.39 10.40
C MET A 341 -25.20 4.78 11.72
N ARG A 342 -25.71 5.25 12.86
CA ARG A 342 -25.35 4.66 14.17
C ARG A 342 -25.74 3.19 14.28
N ASP A 343 -26.87 2.79 13.68
CA ASP A 343 -27.25 1.38 13.63
C ASP A 343 -26.27 0.55 12.80
N THR A 344 -25.89 1.05 11.62
CA THR A 344 -24.87 0.45 10.75
C THR A 344 -23.55 0.28 11.51
N LEU A 345 -23.06 1.34 12.15
CA LEU A 345 -21.81 1.32 12.92
C LEU A 345 -21.85 0.32 14.09
N ARG A 346 -23.00 0.13 14.74
CA ARG A 346 -23.17 -0.91 15.78
C ARG A 346 -23.07 -2.33 15.23
N ARG A 347 -23.52 -2.57 14.01
CA ARG A 347 -23.44 -3.89 13.34
C ARG A 347 -22.03 -4.22 12.87
N ILE A 348 -21.19 -3.21 12.63
CA ILE A 348 -19.77 -3.37 12.31
C ILE A 348 -19.00 -3.67 13.61
N SER A 349 -19.16 -4.89 14.12
CA SER A 349 -18.56 -5.37 15.37
C SER A 349 -17.32 -6.21 15.08
N GLY A 350 -16.17 -5.57 14.84
CA GLY A 350 -14.94 -6.31 14.54
C GLY A 350 -13.69 -5.45 14.49
N ALA A 351 -12.54 -6.11 14.72
CA ALA A 351 -11.21 -5.53 14.55
C ALA A 351 -10.67 -5.71 13.10
N ALA A 352 -11.39 -6.43 12.25
CA ALA A 352 -11.02 -6.60 10.85
C ALA A 352 -10.98 -5.24 10.13
N PRO A 353 -10.08 -5.07 9.14
CA PRO A 353 -10.15 -3.94 8.23
C PRO A 353 -11.53 -3.88 7.57
N VAL A 354 -12.11 -2.69 7.51
CA VAL A 354 -13.48 -2.50 7.02
C VAL A 354 -13.58 -1.31 6.07
N VAL A 355 -14.40 -1.48 5.04
CA VAL A 355 -14.86 -0.43 4.14
C VAL A 355 -16.38 -0.28 4.32
N LEU A 356 -16.84 0.94 4.56
CA LEU A 356 -18.26 1.31 4.54
C LEU A 356 -18.49 2.23 3.34
N ALA A 357 -19.07 1.66 2.30
CA ALA A 357 -19.47 2.33 1.07
C ALA A 357 -20.96 2.67 1.12
N GLY A 358 -21.40 3.72 0.43
CA GLY A 358 -22.83 3.98 0.32
C GLY A 358 -23.22 5.35 -0.18
N ASP A 359 -24.50 5.48 -0.49
CA ASP A 359 -25.21 6.74 -0.62
C ASP A 359 -25.81 7.10 0.75
N PHE A 360 -25.28 8.14 1.37
CA PHE A 360 -25.69 8.56 2.71
C PHE A 360 -26.78 9.63 2.67
N ASN A 361 -27.17 10.12 1.50
CA ASN A 361 -28.16 11.19 1.34
C ASN A 361 -27.90 12.39 2.27
N SER A 362 -26.63 12.65 2.58
CA SER A 362 -26.20 13.70 3.51
C SER A 362 -24.80 14.20 3.10
N PRO A 363 -24.58 15.53 3.05
CA PRO A 363 -23.26 16.07 2.81
C PRO A 363 -22.22 15.68 3.88
N SER A 364 -20.94 15.82 3.55
CA SER A 364 -19.88 15.64 4.53
C SER A 364 -19.72 16.85 5.45
N HIS A 365 -19.50 16.59 6.75
CA HIS A 365 -19.01 17.60 7.69
C HIS A 365 -17.64 18.19 7.28
N LEU A 366 -16.87 17.49 6.44
CA LEU A 366 -15.60 17.95 5.90
C LEU A 366 -15.74 18.83 4.64
N ASP A 367 -16.86 18.73 3.92
CA ASP A 367 -17.10 19.48 2.68
C ASP A 367 -17.74 20.84 2.93
N ARG A 368 -18.52 20.94 4.01
CA ARG A 368 -19.27 22.13 4.40
C ARG A 368 -18.91 22.56 5.83
N PRO A 369 -17.66 23.00 6.07
CA PRO A 369 -17.23 23.41 7.41
C PRO A 369 -18.07 24.60 7.88
N GLY A 370 -18.77 24.44 9.01
CA GLY A 370 -19.69 25.44 9.58
C GLY A 370 -21.17 25.05 9.56
N VAL A 371 -21.52 23.90 8.97
CA VAL A 371 -22.82 23.25 9.12
C VAL A 371 -22.62 21.90 9.80
N GLU A 372 -23.44 21.58 10.79
CA GLU A 372 -23.42 20.29 11.47
C GLU A 372 -23.99 19.22 10.54
N TRP A 373 -23.14 18.31 10.05
CA TRP A 373 -23.54 17.12 9.28
C TRP A 373 -23.28 15.86 10.11
N PRO A 374 -24.23 15.46 10.96
CA PRO A 374 -24.02 14.45 12.01
C PRO A 374 -23.80 13.04 11.49
N VAL A 375 -24.24 12.72 10.27
CA VAL A 375 -24.12 11.38 9.67
C VAL A 375 -22.66 11.00 9.49
N THR A 376 -21.92 11.77 8.70
CA THR A 376 -20.49 11.50 8.44
C THR A 376 -19.64 11.76 9.68
N LYS A 377 -20.07 12.69 10.56
CA LYS A 377 -19.40 12.93 11.84
C LYS A 377 -19.47 11.71 12.77
N ALA A 378 -20.63 11.05 12.85
CA ALA A 378 -20.78 9.83 13.65
C ALA A 378 -19.87 8.69 13.15
N ALA A 379 -19.63 8.59 11.85
CA ALA A 379 -18.69 7.61 11.30
C ALA A 379 -17.23 7.95 11.66
N GLU A 380 -16.84 9.23 11.58
CA GLU A 380 -15.52 9.70 12.04
C GLU A 380 -15.31 9.38 13.53
N GLU A 381 -16.29 9.66 14.38
CA GLU A 381 -16.26 9.35 15.81
C GLU A 381 -16.16 7.84 16.10
N ALA A 382 -16.65 6.99 15.19
CA ALA A 382 -16.49 5.54 15.23
C ALA A 382 -15.15 5.05 14.65
N GLY A 383 -14.24 5.97 14.30
CA GLY A 383 -12.89 5.69 13.82
C GLY A 383 -12.78 5.43 12.32
N PHE A 384 -13.79 5.82 11.52
CA PHE A 384 -13.72 5.73 10.08
C PHE A 384 -13.08 6.98 9.47
N GLY A 385 -12.15 6.77 8.54
CA GLY A 385 -11.61 7.82 7.68
C GLY A 385 -12.39 7.97 6.38
N ASP A 386 -12.60 9.21 5.93
CA ASP A 386 -13.13 9.51 4.60
C ASP A 386 -12.02 9.36 3.55
N SER A 387 -12.09 8.31 2.72
CA SER A 387 -11.02 8.02 1.75
C SER A 387 -10.88 9.10 0.68
N PHE A 388 -11.96 9.77 0.29
CA PHE A 388 -11.91 10.84 -0.69
C PHE A 388 -11.18 12.05 -0.10
N ARG A 389 -11.51 12.45 1.13
CA ARG A 389 -10.86 13.61 1.77
C ARG A 389 -9.44 13.35 2.22
N GLN A 390 -9.08 12.10 2.55
CA GLN A 390 -7.68 11.74 2.76
C GLN A 390 -6.84 11.87 1.49
N ALA A 391 -7.40 11.50 0.33
CA ALA A 391 -6.72 11.66 -0.96
C ALA A 391 -6.79 13.09 -1.52
N ARG A 392 -7.85 13.83 -1.18
CA ARG A 392 -8.21 15.16 -1.70
C ARG A 392 -8.64 16.08 -0.54
N PRO A 393 -7.69 16.58 0.27
CA PRO A 393 -8.03 17.29 1.52
C PRO A 393 -8.69 18.67 1.31
N ASP A 394 -8.53 19.28 0.14
CA ASP A 394 -9.11 20.60 -0.16
C ASP A 394 -10.50 20.46 -0.81
N ALA A 395 -11.55 20.75 -0.04
CA ALA A 395 -12.94 20.66 -0.49
C ALA A 395 -13.34 21.71 -1.52
N VAL A 396 -12.64 22.84 -1.59
CA VAL A 396 -12.92 23.89 -2.59
C VAL A 396 -12.30 23.51 -3.93
N ARG A 397 -11.05 23.05 -3.91
CA ARG A 397 -10.32 22.65 -5.12
C ARG A 397 -10.85 21.35 -5.71
N ASP A 398 -11.13 20.37 -4.85
CA ASP A 398 -11.56 19.03 -5.25
C ASP A 398 -12.92 18.73 -4.57
N PRO A 399 -14.03 19.31 -5.04
CA PRO A 399 -15.32 19.19 -4.35
C PRO A 399 -15.88 17.77 -4.38
N GLY A 400 -15.55 16.98 -5.40
CA GLY A 400 -15.91 15.57 -5.46
C GLY A 400 -17.41 15.31 -5.52
N HIS A 401 -18.17 16.17 -6.22
CA HIS A 401 -19.62 16.03 -6.35
C HIS A 401 -20.00 14.64 -6.86
N THR A 402 -20.97 14.02 -6.18
CA THR A 402 -21.58 12.76 -6.57
C THR A 402 -23.04 12.93 -6.91
N TRP A 403 -23.71 13.88 -6.25
CA TRP A 403 -25.03 14.39 -6.61
C TRP A 403 -24.89 15.78 -7.27
N SER A 404 -25.24 15.99 -8.53
CA SER A 404 -25.67 14.97 -9.51
C SER A 404 -25.10 15.28 -10.89
N PRO A 405 -24.58 14.28 -11.64
CA PRO A 405 -24.14 14.49 -13.01
C PRO A 405 -25.25 14.84 -14.01
N VAL A 406 -26.53 14.62 -13.68
CA VAL A 406 -27.67 14.86 -14.59
C VAL A 406 -28.62 15.97 -14.13
N HIS A 407 -28.52 16.42 -12.88
CA HIS A 407 -29.30 17.56 -12.39
C HIS A 407 -28.43 18.81 -12.30
N ALA A 408 -28.79 19.84 -13.07
CA ALA A 408 -28.12 21.13 -13.09
C ALA A 408 -28.76 22.14 -12.12
N HIS A 409 -28.15 23.32 -11.97
CA HIS A 409 -28.68 24.39 -11.13
C HIS A 409 -30.17 24.67 -11.39
N PRO A 410 -30.97 24.93 -10.34
CA PRO A 410 -30.57 25.27 -8.96
C PRO A 410 -30.20 24.09 -8.05
N GLU A 411 -30.06 22.88 -8.57
CA GLU A 411 -29.69 21.70 -7.80
C GLU A 411 -28.36 21.88 -7.01
N PRO A 412 -28.34 21.56 -5.70
CA PRO A 412 -27.11 21.45 -4.92
C PRO A 412 -26.18 20.41 -5.54
N GLN A 413 -24.93 20.81 -5.76
CA GLN A 413 -23.88 19.90 -6.18
C GLN A 413 -23.13 19.46 -4.92
N ASP A 414 -23.43 18.27 -4.42
CA ASP A 414 -22.90 17.76 -3.16
C ASP A 414 -22.25 16.39 -3.35
N ARG A 415 -21.35 16.07 -2.41
CA ARG A 415 -20.84 14.72 -2.26
C ARG A 415 -21.65 14.04 -1.16
N ILE A 416 -22.46 13.07 -1.58
CA ILE A 416 -23.33 12.30 -0.70
C ILE A 416 -23.05 10.79 -0.77
N ASP A 417 -22.21 10.37 -1.72
CA ASP A 417 -21.73 9.00 -1.84
C ASP A 417 -20.31 8.92 -1.26
N PHE A 418 -20.07 7.90 -0.44
CA PHE A 418 -18.85 7.79 0.35
C PHE A 418 -18.24 6.39 0.25
N VAL A 419 -16.92 6.36 0.32
CA VAL A 419 -16.16 5.16 0.69
C VAL A 419 -15.38 5.51 1.95
N LEU A 420 -15.91 5.09 3.10
CA LEU A 420 -15.26 5.24 4.40
C LEU A 420 -14.46 3.98 4.74
N HIS A 421 -13.42 4.08 5.56
CA HIS A 421 -12.61 2.92 5.93
C HIS A 421 -12.06 2.98 7.36
N ARG A 422 -11.72 1.81 7.90
CA ARG A 422 -10.95 1.66 9.15
C ARG A 422 -9.98 0.50 9.00
N GLY A 423 -8.73 0.69 9.43
CA GLY A 423 -7.68 -0.35 9.34
C GLY A 423 -7.06 -0.53 7.95
N LEU A 424 -7.25 0.43 7.04
CA LEU A 424 -6.71 0.42 5.68
C LEU A 424 -5.90 1.70 5.41
N ARG A 425 -4.91 1.63 4.52
CA ARG A 425 -4.21 2.83 4.01
C ARG A 425 -4.79 3.20 2.64
N VAL A 426 -5.22 4.45 2.50
CA VAL A 426 -5.70 5.00 1.23
C VAL A 426 -4.51 5.29 0.32
N LEU A 427 -4.57 4.77 -0.91
CA LEU A 427 -3.60 5.09 -1.96
C LEU A 427 -4.15 6.11 -2.95
N HIS A 428 -5.43 6.01 -3.28
CA HIS A 428 -6.10 6.90 -4.21
C HIS A 428 -7.61 6.90 -3.97
N SER A 429 -8.27 8.03 -4.23
CA SER A 429 -9.73 8.10 -4.29
C SER A 429 -10.17 9.18 -5.28
N ARG A 430 -11.25 8.91 -6.01
CA ARG A 430 -11.84 9.82 -7.00
C ARG A 430 -13.32 9.55 -7.19
N THR A 431 -14.06 10.56 -7.63
CA THR A 431 -15.36 10.36 -8.26
C THR A 431 -15.19 9.92 -9.72
N TYR A 432 -16.20 9.25 -10.28
CA TYR A 432 -16.17 8.75 -11.64
C TYR A 432 -17.55 8.87 -12.30
N VAL A 433 -17.54 9.42 -13.51
CA VAL A 433 -18.65 9.50 -14.46
C VAL A 433 -18.06 9.24 -15.84
N SER A 434 -18.68 8.40 -16.66
CA SER A 434 -18.27 8.20 -18.04
C SER A 434 -18.89 9.27 -18.96
N GLY A 435 -18.09 9.79 -19.89
CA GLY A 435 -18.55 10.79 -20.85
C GLY A 435 -18.99 12.11 -20.21
N THR A 436 -19.95 12.78 -20.84
CA THR A 436 -20.57 14.01 -20.34
C THR A 436 -22.08 13.80 -20.38
N PRO A 437 -22.71 13.43 -19.25
CA PRO A 437 -24.13 13.14 -19.22
C PRO A 437 -24.95 14.36 -19.64
N ARG A 438 -25.99 14.13 -20.44
CA ARG A 438 -27.05 15.11 -20.66
C ARG A 438 -27.87 15.25 -19.40
N THR A 439 -28.40 16.45 -19.18
CA THR A 439 -29.21 16.76 -18.01
C THR A 439 -30.63 16.21 -18.15
N TRP A 440 -31.30 15.99 -17.02
CA TRP A 440 -32.73 15.67 -16.98
C TRP A 440 -33.56 16.72 -17.73
N PRO A 441 -34.58 16.32 -18.53
CA PRO A 441 -35.09 14.96 -18.73
C PRO A 441 -34.41 14.15 -19.86
N ASP A 442 -33.43 14.69 -20.57
CA ASP A 442 -32.87 14.10 -21.80
C ASP A 442 -31.79 13.03 -21.53
N VAL A 443 -32.03 12.17 -20.54
CA VAL A 443 -31.04 11.20 -20.00
C VAL A 443 -31.06 9.84 -20.68
N GLU A 444 -32.11 9.51 -21.43
CA GLU A 444 -32.37 8.15 -21.91
C GLU A 444 -31.21 7.58 -22.75
N ASP A 445 -30.51 8.46 -23.48
CA ASP A 445 -29.39 8.12 -24.36
C ASP A 445 -28.01 8.34 -23.72
N ASN A 446 -27.92 8.66 -22.43
CA ASN A 446 -26.64 8.88 -21.76
C ASN A 446 -25.79 7.61 -21.75
N ASP A 447 -24.47 7.77 -21.89
CA ASP A 447 -23.51 6.67 -21.68
C ASP A 447 -23.40 6.30 -20.20
N TRP A 448 -23.54 7.29 -19.32
CA TRP A 448 -23.59 7.10 -17.87
C TRP A 448 -25.00 6.71 -17.42
N PRO A 449 -25.19 5.52 -16.80
CA PRO A 449 -26.51 4.96 -16.51
C PRO A 449 -27.04 5.28 -15.10
N SER A 450 -26.69 6.45 -14.52
CA SER A 450 -27.09 6.85 -13.17
C SER A 450 -27.15 8.38 -13.03
N ASP A 451 -27.90 8.90 -12.08
CA ASP A 451 -27.88 10.30 -11.64
C ASP A 451 -26.89 10.55 -10.48
N HIS A 452 -26.16 9.52 -10.03
CA HIS A 452 -25.02 9.64 -9.13
C HIS A 452 -23.70 9.40 -9.86
N ALA A 453 -22.65 10.15 -9.50
CA ALA A 453 -21.29 9.74 -9.79
C ALA A 453 -20.87 8.60 -8.86
N ALA A 454 -20.10 7.64 -9.36
CA ALA A 454 -19.50 6.62 -8.51
C ALA A 454 -18.33 7.21 -7.71
N VAL A 455 -18.01 6.64 -6.55
CA VAL A 455 -16.74 6.89 -5.86
C VAL A 455 -15.90 5.64 -5.87
N ILE A 456 -14.64 5.76 -6.32
CA ILE A 456 -13.69 4.66 -6.41
C ILE A 456 -12.49 4.97 -5.54
N SER A 457 -12.23 4.09 -4.57
CA SER A 457 -11.07 4.19 -3.67
C SER A 457 -10.19 2.95 -3.77
N THR A 458 -8.87 3.19 -3.79
CA THR A 458 -7.84 2.14 -3.78
C THR A 458 -7.16 2.14 -2.43
N PHE A 459 -7.07 0.96 -1.82
CA PHE A 459 -6.46 0.72 -0.52
C PHE A 459 -5.28 -0.23 -0.64
N SER A 460 -4.31 -0.08 0.27
CA SER A 460 -3.30 -1.10 0.56
C SER A 460 -3.60 -1.81 1.87
N LEU A 461 -3.36 -3.12 1.90
CA LEU A 461 -3.45 -3.96 3.09
C LEU A 461 -2.09 -4.57 3.38
N GLY A 462 -1.58 -4.33 4.59
CA GLY A 462 -0.23 -4.75 4.98
C GLY A 462 -0.02 -6.24 4.77
N SER A 463 1.16 -6.66 4.34
CA SER A 463 1.51 -8.07 4.23
C SER A 463 1.51 -8.73 5.61
N GLY A 464 0.72 -9.80 5.81
CA GLY A 464 0.94 -10.72 6.93
C GLY A 464 2.36 -11.30 6.89
N PRO A 465 2.88 -11.86 7.99
CA PRO A 465 4.15 -12.58 7.93
C PRO A 465 3.99 -13.71 6.91
N GLY A 466 4.72 -13.61 5.79
CA GLY A 466 4.70 -14.64 4.76
C GLY A 466 5.09 -15.96 5.39
N THR A 467 4.17 -16.93 5.40
CA THR A 467 4.47 -18.29 5.86
C THR A 467 5.63 -18.84 5.01
N VAL A 468 6.68 -19.27 5.71
CA VAL A 468 7.94 -19.80 5.17
C VAL A 468 7.69 -20.93 4.17
#